data_AF-A0A1V6PD54-F1
#
_entry.id   AF-A0A1V6PD54-F1
#
_cell.length_a   1.000
_cell.length_b   1.000
_cell.length_c   1.000
_cell.angle_alpha   90.00
_cell.angle_beta   90.00
_cell.angle_gamma   90.00
#
_symmetry.space_group_name_H-M   'P 1'
#
loop_
_entity.id
_entity.type
_entity.pdbx_description
1 polymer ?
#
loop_
_entity_poly.entity_id
_entity_poly.type
_entity_poly.pdbx_seq_one_letter_code
_entity_poly.pdbx_strand_id
1 'polypeptide(L)'
;MDQLRKEVRQALPSDPWNLPVYLPAGFAATAKNDLHQLWKNVSGYDSSTHLNICESLATAIAFITFWDPLLPNDEGPRQLEGNEAEAVSKLFRWASSLALPSPAFAVNYDDNAEITNEIKKAQEESRLRSQLAVSLILQLAKALPSLRDRSVATSSDVILAVASFTSKQDPWVTEDSLLEADMYLNVHCQDKGELRLILERVLKEKTRPLFAKTKNPAITSEGRKNFHPVPPTRFDGSSLNDSTRPWKNTDIYAATVLSWIISKYNSTDKAELEAHFPLLVPAILAMIDDSSTHFKTTGLNLLIQILKPIQQSGSDILLRTNLVSVFRDAITPCLLSLPSITPEDKSLKILGAAYPALLALFKTAHKTPKKQSSQTQEDKLEYLASLTMILRPNLVSSFHHISSSTPETSASFPYPRLSTFLLDYICIFVKELGIHTTKYLQEIVPVLYTTLSNPFGTAHPPLLLSAVSATKAVILTAHPRIWRWRGEILAGLTACWLHVVGESKEKIDKKTAMKRELQLAVGLLKHVLQHPAVIEGVPDANQLAAKEDMDKELNELVAADAELKDLLFADVKP
;
A
#
# COMPACT_ATOMS: atom_id res chain seq x y z
N MET A 1 -28.84 -10.53 37.29
CA MET A 1 -27.45 -10.28 36.89
C MET A 1 -26.52 -11.43 37.22
N ASP A 2 -26.43 -11.90 38.47
CA ASP A 2 -25.45 -12.95 38.85
C ASP A 2 -25.61 -14.28 38.11
N GLN A 3 -26.86 -14.71 37.86
CA GLN A 3 -27.12 -15.93 37.09
C GLN A 3 -26.68 -15.78 35.62
N LEU A 4 -26.87 -14.61 35.01
CA LEU A 4 -26.39 -14.32 33.65
C LEU A 4 -24.87 -14.39 33.58
N ARG A 5 -24.21 -13.75 34.54
CA ARG A 5 -22.75 -13.78 34.65
C ARG A 5 -22.21 -15.20 34.87
N LYS A 6 -22.92 -16.02 35.65
CA LYS A 6 -22.59 -17.44 35.83
C LYS A 6 -22.69 -18.23 34.53
N GLU A 7 -23.75 -18.02 33.74
CA GLU A 7 -23.89 -18.66 32.42
C GLU A 7 -22.80 -18.21 31.44
N VAL A 8 -22.49 -16.91 31.41
CA VAL A 8 -21.37 -16.37 30.62
C VAL A 8 -20.04 -16.99 31.02
N ARG A 9 -19.75 -17.11 32.32
CA ARG A 9 -18.52 -17.73 32.83
C ARG A 9 -18.38 -19.21 32.44
N GLN A 10 -19.50 -19.92 32.28
CA GLN A 10 -19.49 -21.31 31.81
C GLN A 10 -19.31 -21.40 30.29
N ALA A 11 -19.87 -20.45 29.54
CA ALA A 11 -19.79 -20.42 28.09
C ALA A 11 -18.42 -19.95 27.56
N LEU A 12 -17.86 -18.90 28.14
CA LEU A 12 -16.65 -18.23 27.65
C LEU A 12 -15.40 -19.15 27.53
N PRO A 13 -15.14 -20.09 28.46
CA PRO A 13 -14.03 -21.04 28.31
C PRO A 13 -14.28 -22.16 27.29
N SER A 14 -15.55 -22.42 26.96
CA SER A 14 -15.97 -23.54 26.11
C SER A 14 -15.82 -23.21 24.62
N ASP A 15 -16.22 -21.99 24.24
CA ASP A 15 -15.93 -21.38 22.94
C ASP A 15 -15.80 -19.86 23.12
N PRO A 16 -14.58 -19.34 23.34
CA PRO A 16 -14.37 -17.92 23.55
C PRO A 16 -14.80 -17.06 22.36
N TRP A 17 -14.81 -17.64 21.16
CA TRP A 17 -15.03 -16.92 19.90
C TRP A 17 -16.50 -16.93 19.48
N ASN A 18 -17.29 -17.90 19.94
CA ASN A 18 -18.74 -17.93 19.73
C ASN A 18 -19.51 -18.00 21.05
N LEU A 19 -19.82 -16.83 21.60
CA LEU A 19 -20.80 -16.75 22.68
C LEU A 19 -22.13 -17.35 22.20
N PRO A 20 -22.79 -18.21 23.00
CA PRO A 20 -24.09 -18.76 22.64
C PRO A 20 -25.07 -17.63 22.30
N VAL A 21 -25.70 -17.72 21.13
CA VAL A 21 -26.71 -16.77 20.66
C VAL A 21 -27.85 -16.61 21.67
N TYR A 22 -28.09 -17.65 22.48
CA TYR A 22 -29.11 -17.66 23.52
C TYR A 22 -28.55 -18.03 24.89
N LEU A 23 -28.57 -17.07 25.82
CA LEU A 23 -28.37 -17.29 27.25
C LEU A 23 -29.69 -17.04 27.99
N PRO A 24 -30.38 -18.07 28.50
CA PRO A 24 -31.69 -17.95 29.13
C PRO A 24 -31.73 -16.90 30.25
N ALA A 25 -30.65 -16.75 31.02
CA ALA A 25 -30.57 -15.75 32.07
C ALA A 25 -30.50 -14.30 31.55
N GLY A 26 -30.23 -14.08 30.27
CA GLY A 26 -30.24 -12.77 29.63
C GLY A 26 -31.63 -12.16 29.66
N PHE A 27 -32.65 -12.91 29.21
CA PHE A 27 -34.05 -12.49 29.26
C PHE A 27 -34.54 -12.25 30.70
N ALA A 28 -34.19 -13.16 31.62
CA ALA A 28 -34.54 -12.99 33.03
C ALA A 28 -33.85 -11.77 33.68
N ALA A 29 -32.66 -11.40 33.20
CA ALA A 29 -31.93 -10.24 33.67
C ALA A 29 -32.57 -8.94 33.18
N THR A 30 -32.93 -8.84 31.90
CA THR A 30 -33.55 -7.63 31.32
C THR A 30 -34.96 -7.40 31.87
N ALA A 31 -35.69 -8.45 32.25
CA ALA A 31 -36.98 -8.32 32.94
C ALA A 31 -36.89 -7.71 34.35
N LYS A 32 -35.72 -7.77 35.01
CA LYS A 32 -35.54 -7.38 36.41
C LYS A 32 -34.60 -6.20 36.63
N ASN A 33 -33.88 -5.78 35.59
CA ASN A 33 -32.81 -4.78 35.68
C ASN A 33 -32.90 -3.86 34.47
N ASP A 34 -32.53 -2.60 34.67
CA ASP A 34 -32.43 -1.59 33.62
C ASP A 34 -30.97 -1.42 33.14
N LEU A 35 -30.75 -0.53 32.17
CA LEU A 35 -29.40 -0.26 31.64
C LEU A 35 -28.46 0.36 32.69
N HIS A 36 -29.00 1.06 33.68
CA HIS A 36 -28.22 1.61 34.79
C HIS A 36 -27.71 0.51 35.73
N GLN A 37 -28.55 -0.47 36.06
CA GLN A 37 -28.18 -1.66 36.82
C GLN A 37 -27.16 -2.51 36.06
N LEU A 38 -27.29 -2.62 34.73
CA LEU A 38 -26.27 -3.25 33.90
C LEU A 38 -24.93 -2.55 34.07
N TRP A 39 -24.89 -1.22 33.87
CA TRP A 39 -23.65 -0.45 34.01
C TRP A 39 -23.04 -0.62 35.41
N LYS A 40 -23.84 -0.47 36.47
CA LYS A 40 -23.36 -0.69 37.85
C LYS A 40 -22.78 -2.09 38.06
N ASN A 41 -23.37 -3.11 37.46
CA ASN A 41 -22.88 -4.49 37.56
C ASN A 41 -21.52 -4.66 36.87
N VAL A 42 -21.34 -4.11 35.66
CA VAL A 42 -20.07 -4.28 34.93
C VAL A 42 -18.98 -3.35 35.45
N SER A 43 -19.32 -2.11 35.84
CA SER A 43 -18.34 -1.15 36.35
C SER A 43 -17.89 -1.45 37.78
N GLY A 44 -18.74 -2.11 38.57
CA GLY A 44 -18.45 -2.51 39.95
C GLY A 44 -17.78 -3.88 40.06
N TYR A 45 -17.58 -4.59 38.94
CA TYR A 45 -16.94 -5.89 38.92
C TYR A 45 -15.42 -5.77 38.88
N ASP A 46 -14.74 -6.78 39.40
CA ASP A 46 -13.28 -6.83 39.38
C ASP A 46 -12.75 -6.90 37.95
N SER A 47 -11.95 -5.90 37.54
CA SER A 47 -11.29 -5.85 36.24
C SER A 47 -9.80 -6.20 36.31
N SER A 48 -9.36 -6.87 37.38
CA SER A 48 -7.94 -7.21 37.60
C SER A 48 -7.39 -8.24 36.61
N THR A 49 -8.24 -9.11 36.06
CA THR A 49 -7.84 -10.15 35.12
C THR A 49 -8.48 -9.96 33.76
N HIS A 50 -7.77 -10.38 32.70
CA HIS A 50 -8.27 -10.35 31.33
C HIS A 50 -9.60 -11.12 31.18
N LEU A 51 -9.69 -12.29 31.80
CA LEU A 51 -10.90 -13.12 31.78
C LEU A 51 -12.10 -12.39 32.40
N ASN A 52 -11.91 -11.67 33.51
CA ASN A 52 -12.98 -10.91 34.15
C ASN A 52 -13.48 -9.74 33.29
N ILE A 53 -12.58 -9.10 32.53
CA ILE A 53 -12.95 -8.07 31.56
C ILE A 53 -13.81 -8.68 30.45
N CYS A 54 -13.36 -9.80 29.88
CA CYS A 54 -14.11 -10.51 28.83
C CYS A 54 -15.47 -11.02 29.33
N GLU A 55 -15.54 -11.54 30.55
CA GLU A 55 -16.80 -11.93 31.21
C GLU A 55 -17.75 -10.74 31.34
N SER A 56 -17.24 -9.56 31.71
CA SER A 56 -18.06 -8.35 31.85
C SER A 56 -18.55 -7.84 30.50
N LEU A 57 -17.71 -7.86 29.45
CA LEU A 57 -18.10 -7.52 28.08
C LEU A 57 -19.18 -8.48 27.57
N ALA A 58 -18.94 -9.79 27.70
CA ALA A 58 -19.89 -10.83 27.29
C ALA A 58 -21.22 -10.74 28.06
N THR A 59 -21.18 -10.43 29.36
CA THR A 59 -22.39 -10.17 30.17
C THR A 59 -23.18 -8.98 29.63
N ALA A 60 -22.50 -7.88 29.26
CA ALA A 60 -23.15 -6.72 28.67
C ALA A 60 -23.75 -7.03 27.29
N ILE A 61 -23.02 -7.73 26.43
CA ILE A 61 -23.53 -8.18 25.11
C ILE A 61 -24.78 -9.03 25.30
N ALA A 62 -24.71 -10.06 26.15
CA ALA A 62 -25.84 -10.96 26.39
C ALA A 62 -27.05 -10.21 26.96
N PHE A 63 -26.85 -9.24 27.86
CA PHE A 63 -27.94 -8.41 28.35
C PHE A 63 -28.57 -7.57 27.24
N ILE A 64 -27.76 -6.84 26.47
CA ILE A 64 -28.24 -5.91 25.43
C ILE A 64 -28.92 -6.65 24.28
N THR A 65 -28.48 -7.87 23.97
CA THR A 65 -29.11 -8.72 22.95
C THR A 65 -30.60 -8.98 23.25
N PHE A 66 -30.97 -9.14 24.52
CA PHE A 66 -32.36 -9.36 24.96
C PHE A 66 -33.04 -8.10 25.50
N TRP A 67 -32.37 -6.95 25.47
CA TRP A 67 -32.95 -5.70 25.90
C TRP A 67 -33.78 -5.14 24.74
N ASP A 68 -35.07 -4.93 24.98
CA ASP A 68 -36.00 -4.42 23.97
C ASP A 68 -36.05 -2.88 24.04
N PRO A 69 -35.59 -2.17 22.98
CA PRO A 69 -35.69 -0.71 22.91
C PRO A 69 -37.11 -0.23 22.62
N LEU A 70 -38.05 -1.09 22.23
CA LEU A 70 -39.37 -0.70 21.75
C LEU A 70 -40.41 -0.68 22.88
N LEU A 71 -41.37 0.24 22.76
CA LEU A 71 -42.57 0.21 23.57
C LEU A 71 -43.52 -0.90 23.06
N PRO A 72 -44.38 -1.46 23.94
CA PRO A 72 -45.42 -2.40 23.52
C PRO A 72 -46.30 -1.83 22.40
N ASN A 73 -46.86 -2.70 21.55
CA ASN A 73 -47.79 -2.34 20.47
C ASN A 73 -47.22 -1.38 19.40
N ASP A 74 -45.92 -1.46 19.11
CA ASP A 74 -45.24 -0.66 18.07
C ASP A 74 -45.30 0.87 18.28
N GLU A 75 -45.43 1.34 19.52
CA GLU A 75 -45.43 2.77 19.88
C GLU A 75 -44.07 3.48 19.71
N GLY A 76 -43.11 2.84 19.04
CA GLY A 76 -41.77 3.37 18.76
C GLY A 76 -40.75 3.11 19.87
N PRO A 77 -39.55 3.70 19.80
CA PRO A 77 -38.49 3.46 20.77
C PRO A 77 -38.81 4.11 22.12
N ARG A 78 -38.68 3.33 23.20
CA ARG A 78 -38.71 3.79 24.59
C ARG A 78 -37.66 4.89 24.76
N GLN A 79 -38.04 6.05 25.27
CA GLN A 79 -37.08 7.11 25.60
C GLN A 79 -36.33 6.77 26.89
N LEU A 80 -35.00 6.82 26.85
CA LEU A 80 -34.14 6.67 28.02
C LEU A 80 -33.85 8.04 28.63
N GLU A 81 -34.09 8.18 29.93
CA GLU A 81 -33.86 9.43 30.66
C GLU A 81 -33.02 9.20 31.91
N GLY A 82 -32.34 10.27 32.37
CA GLY A 82 -31.51 10.25 33.58
C GLY A 82 -30.41 9.19 33.53
N ASN A 83 -30.46 8.26 34.48
CA ASN A 83 -29.38 7.29 34.72
C ASN A 83 -29.21 6.26 33.58
N GLU A 84 -30.27 5.87 32.88
CA GLU A 84 -30.17 4.86 31.81
C GLU A 84 -29.44 5.42 30.57
N ALA A 85 -29.75 6.67 30.18
CA ALA A 85 -29.07 7.33 29.06
C ALA A 85 -27.57 7.56 29.35
N GLU A 86 -27.26 7.93 30.61
CA GLU A 86 -25.87 8.05 31.06
C GLU A 86 -25.15 6.69 31.05
N ALA A 87 -25.83 5.62 31.45
CA ALA A 87 -25.29 4.26 31.43
C ALA A 87 -24.91 3.81 30.01
N VAL A 88 -25.76 4.04 29.01
CA VAL A 88 -25.45 3.74 27.60
C VAL A 88 -24.20 4.51 27.16
N SER A 89 -24.12 5.79 27.52
CA SER A 89 -22.96 6.63 27.16
C SER A 89 -21.66 6.13 27.81
N LYS A 90 -21.73 5.67 29.06
CA LYS A 90 -20.59 5.06 29.77
C LYS A 90 -20.19 3.72 29.16
N LEU A 91 -21.16 2.90 28.75
CA LEU A 91 -20.93 1.63 28.07
C LEU A 91 -20.21 1.82 26.72
N PHE A 92 -20.62 2.80 25.90
CA PHE A 92 -19.90 3.13 24.65
C PHE A 92 -18.45 3.53 24.90
N ARG A 93 -18.22 4.45 25.87
CA ARG A 93 -16.86 4.89 26.21
C ARG A 93 -16.00 3.73 26.73
N TRP A 94 -16.55 2.92 27.62
CA TRP A 94 -15.87 1.74 28.17
C TRP A 94 -15.55 0.70 27.10
N ALA A 95 -16.50 0.38 26.23
CA ALA A 95 -16.28 -0.55 25.12
C ALA A 95 -15.23 -0.01 24.13
N SER A 96 -15.29 1.29 23.78
CA SER A 96 -14.31 1.90 22.88
C SER A 96 -12.87 1.86 23.41
N SER A 97 -12.66 2.07 24.71
CA SER A 97 -11.32 1.96 25.30
C SER A 97 -10.82 0.52 25.37
N LEU A 98 -11.72 -0.44 25.58
CA LEU A 98 -11.41 -1.86 25.57
C LEU A 98 -11.31 -2.47 24.17
N ALA A 99 -11.73 -1.79 23.12
CA ALA A 99 -11.61 -2.28 21.75
C ALA A 99 -10.19 -2.16 21.20
N LEU A 100 -9.45 -1.11 21.58
CA LEU A 100 -8.12 -0.85 21.02
C LEU A 100 -7.14 -2.02 21.25
N PRO A 101 -6.35 -2.40 20.23
CA PRO A 101 -5.45 -3.54 20.30
C PRO A 101 -4.30 -3.31 21.28
N SER A 102 -3.82 -4.40 21.88
CA SER A 102 -2.71 -4.38 22.84
C SER A 102 -1.35 -4.11 22.15
N PRO A 103 -0.40 -3.46 22.85
CA PRO A 103 1.01 -3.36 22.45
C PRO A 103 1.68 -4.71 22.15
N ALA A 104 1.14 -5.82 22.65
CA ALA A 104 1.66 -7.17 22.41
C ALA A 104 1.74 -7.54 20.90
N PHE A 105 0.98 -6.85 20.04
CA PHE A 105 1.02 -7.03 18.60
C PHE A 105 2.12 -6.21 17.90
N ALA A 106 2.82 -5.29 18.57
CA ALA A 106 3.90 -4.50 17.97
C ALA A 106 5.03 -5.39 17.41
N VAL A 107 5.29 -6.52 18.07
CA VAL A 107 6.24 -7.56 17.66
C VAL A 107 5.98 -8.09 16.25
N ASN A 108 4.72 -8.09 15.78
CA ASN A 108 4.36 -8.57 14.44
C ASN A 108 4.89 -7.66 13.32
N TYR A 109 5.31 -6.45 13.66
CA TYR A 109 5.82 -5.45 12.73
C TYR A 109 7.33 -5.19 12.89
N ASP A 110 7.98 -5.92 13.79
CA ASP A 110 9.43 -5.94 13.93
C ASP A 110 10.00 -7.14 13.17
N ASP A 111 10.84 -6.84 12.17
CA ASP A 111 11.42 -7.87 11.31
C ASP A 111 12.37 -8.83 12.04
N ASN A 112 12.84 -8.46 13.24
CA ASN A 112 13.87 -9.21 13.98
C ASN A 112 13.35 -9.83 15.28
N ALA A 113 12.09 -9.61 15.63
CA ALA A 113 11.56 -10.06 16.91
C ALA A 113 10.94 -11.46 16.83
N GLU A 114 11.15 -12.26 17.88
CA GLU A 114 10.55 -13.59 18.01
C GLU A 114 9.27 -13.53 18.85
N ILE A 115 8.22 -14.23 18.39
CA ILE A 115 6.95 -14.29 19.09
C ILE A 115 6.96 -15.46 20.09
N THR A 116 7.22 -15.15 21.37
CA THR A 116 7.20 -16.13 22.46
C THR A 116 5.78 -16.62 22.78
N ASN A 117 5.67 -17.69 23.58
CA ASN A 117 4.36 -18.22 23.98
C ASN A 117 3.59 -17.23 24.89
N GLU A 118 4.29 -16.45 25.71
CA GLU A 118 3.68 -15.40 26.54
C GLU A 118 3.08 -14.29 25.67
N ILE A 119 3.81 -13.89 24.62
CA ILE A 119 3.32 -12.90 23.65
C ILE A 119 2.11 -13.43 22.89
N LYS A 120 2.16 -14.68 22.40
CA LYS A 120 1.00 -15.31 21.73
C LYS A 120 -0.24 -15.31 22.62
N LYS A 121 -0.08 -15.69 23.89
CA LYS A 121 -1.17 -15.67 24.87
C LYS A 121 -1.71 -14.25 25.06
N ALA A 122 -0.84 -13.24 25.20
CA ALA A 122 -1.27 -11.84 25.33
C ALA A 122 -1.98 -11.32 24.07
N GLN A 123 -1.59 -11.79 22.88
CA GLN A 123 -2.25 -11.47 21.61
C GLN A 123 -3.64 -12.12 21.52
N GLU A 124 -3.77 -13.39 21.88
CA GLU A 124 -5.05 -14.10 21.92
C GLU A 124 -6.02 -13.46 22.90
N GLU A 125 -5.53 -13.15 24.12
CA GLU A 125 -6.28 -12.40 25.12
C GLU A 125 -6.72 -11.05 24.53
N SER A 126 -5.80 -10.24 24.00
CA SER A 126 -6.16 -8.95 23.43
C SER A 126 -7.18 -9.08 22.31
N ARG A 127 -7.05 -10.07 21.42
CA ARG A 127 -7.97 -10.29 20.28
C ARG A 127 -9.38 -10.60 20.77
N LEU A 128 -9.52 -11.48 21.76
CA LEU A 128 -10.83 -11.80 22.35
C LEU A 128 -11.49 -10.57 22.98
N ARG A 129 -10.75 -9.84 23.82
CA ARG A 129 -11.25 -8.60 24.45
C ARG A 129 -11.71 -7.58 23.40
N SER A 130 -10.86 -7.35 22.41
CA SER A 130 -11.11 -6.42 21.31
C SER A 130 -12.36 -6.79 20.51
N GLN A 131 -12.51 -8.06 20.13
CA GLN A 131 -13.68 -8.55 19.39
C GLN A 131 -14.97 -8.38 20.20
N LEU A 132 -14.98 -8.79 21.47
CA LEU A 132 -16.15 -8.60 22.34
C LEU A 132 -16.49 -7.11 22.51
N ALA A 133 -15.50 -6.25 22.62
CA ALA A 133 -15.72 -4.82 22.74
C ALA A 133 -16.33 -4.20 21.47
N VAL A 134 -15.86 -4.58 20.27
CA VAL A 134 -16.45 -4.15 18.99
C VAL A 134 -17.88 -4.65 18.85
N SER A 135 -18.12 -5.93 19.18
CA SER A 135 -19.47 -6.51 19.16
C SER A 135 -20.41 -5.78 20.11
N LEU A 136 -19.94 -5.44 21.33
CA LEU A 136 -20.70 -4.63 22.28
C LEU A 136 -21.04 -3.24 21.72
N ILE A 137 -20.09 -2.56 21.07
CA ILE A 137 -20.35 -1.26 20.40
C ILE A 137 -21.45 -1.40 19.35
N LEU A 138 -21.40 -2.45 18.53
CA LEU A 138 -22.43 -2.72 17.53
C LEU A 138 -23.80 -3.01 18.19
N GLN A 139 -23.85 -3.82 19.24
CA GLN A 139 -25.11 -4.12 19.94
C GLN A 139 -25.69 -2.88 20.64
N LEU A 140 -24.85 -2.02 21.22
CA LEU A 140 -25.29 -0.76 21.83
C LEU A 140 -25.95 0.18 20.82
N ALA A 141 -25.68 0.03 19.52
CA ALA A 141 -26.36 0.81 18.48
C ALA A 141 -27.89 0.62 18.51
N LYS A 142 -28.39 -0.53 19.00
CA LYS A 142 -29.83 -0.78 19.22
C LYS A 142 -30.48 0.18 20.21
N ALA A 143 -29.72 0.72 21.16
CA ALA A 143 -30.22 1.67 22.16
C ALA A 143 -30.20 3.12 21.67
N LEU A 144 -29.60 3.42 20.51
CA LEU A 144 -29.49 4.79 20.00
C LEU A 144 -30.84 5.44 19.64
N PRO A 145 -31.82 4.73 19.04
CA PRO A 145 -33.15 5.30 18.78
C PRO A 145 -33.82 5.83 20.05
N SER A 146 -33.53 5.20 21.18
CA SER A 146 -34.03 5.50 22.52
C SER A 146 -33.32 6.67 23.23
N LEU A 147 -32.20 7.15 22.68
CA LEU A 147 -31.48 8.31 23.24
C LEU A 147 -31.90 9.62 22.58
N ARG A 148 -32.03 10.67 23.40
CA ARG A 148 -32.20 12.06 22.94
C ARG A 148 -30.95 12.62 22.27
N ASP A 149 -29.78 12.35 22.86
CA ASP A 149 -28.48 12.71 22.30
C ASP A 149 -27.77 11.44 21.78
N ARG A 150 -27.56 11.38 20.47
CA ARG A 150 -26.94 10.24 19.78
C ARG A 150 -25.46 10.48 19.45
N SER A 151 -24.91 11.63 19.84
CA SER A 151 -23.52 12.02 19.53
C SER A 151 -22.47 11.08 20.13
N VAL A 152 -22.83 10.27 21.13
CA VAL A 152 -21.93 9.26 21.69
C VAL A 152 -21.54 8.20 20.66
N ALA A 153 -22.46 7.83 19.75
CA ALA A 153 -22.23 6.84 18.70
C ALA A 153 -21.18 7.32 17.68
N THR A 154 -21.15 8.62 17.46
CA THR A 154 -20.25 9.31 16.51
C THR A 154 -19.09 10.01 17.23
N SER A 155 -18.86 9.70 18.50
CA SER A 155 -17.73 10.25 19.25
C SER A 155 -16.39 9.79 18.66
N SER A 156 -15.35 10.64 18.78
CA SER A 156 -14.03 10.35 18.22
C SER A 156 -13.41 9.08 18.79
N ASP A 157 -13.68 8.74 20.05
CA ASP A 157 -13.21 7.51 20.70
C ASP A 157 -13.86 6.25 20.10
N VAL A 158 -15.18 6.26 19.92
CA VAL A 158 -15.91 5.13 19.33
C VAL A 158 -15.51 4.94 17.88
N ILE A 159 -15.47 6.02 17.09
CA ILE A 159 -15.10 5.93 15.68
C ILE A 159 -13.64 5.50 15.51
N LEU A 160 -12.72 6.00 16.33
CA LEU A 160 -11.32 5.55 16.34
C LEU A 160 -11.22 4.05 16.64
N ALA A 161 -11.90 3.61 17.71
CA ALA A 161 -11.91 2.22 18.14
C ALA A 161 -12.43 1.29 17.04
N VAL A 162 -13.57 1.61 16.44
CA VAL A 162 -14.15 0.79 15.37
C VAL A 162 -13.30 0.85 14.09
N ALA A 163 -12.79 2.02 13.72
CA ALA A 163 -11.91 2.18 12.55
C ALA A 163 -10.62 1.35 12.65
N SER A 164 -10.16 1.01 13.85
CA SER A 164 -8.99 0.14 14.06
C SER A 164 -9.19 -1.32 13.59
N PHE A 165 -10.40 -1.72 13.21
CA PHE A 165 -10.73 -3.07 12.74
C PHE A 165 -10.99 -3.15 11.22
N THR A 166 -10.66 -2.10 10.47
CA THR A 166 -11.01 -1.98 9.03
C THR A 166 -10.01 -2.63 8.08
N SER A 167 -9.00 -3.34 8.58
CA SER A 167 -7.96 -3.99 7.78
C SER A 167 -7.79 -5.46 8.15
N LYS A 168 -8.02 -6.35 7.16
CA LYS A 168 -7.76 -7.79 7.27
C LYS A 168 -6.29 -8.15 7.47
N GLN A 169 -5.38 -7.22 7.22
CA GLN A 169 -3.94 -7.46 7.35
C GLN A 169 -3.45 -7.32 8.79
N ASP A 170 -4.28 -6.77 9.67
CA ASP A 170 -3.90 -6.53 11.06
C ASP A 170 -4.06 -7.80 11.90
N PRO A 171 -3.07 -8.15 12.74
CA PRO A 171 -3.04 -9.42 13.47
C PRO A 171 -4.09 -9.52 14.58
N TRP A 172 -4.72 -8.41 14.98
CA TRP A 172 -5.80 -8.37 15.96
C TRP A 172 -7.20 -8.46 15.33
N VAL A 173 -7.32 -8.41 14.00
CA VAL A 173 -8.62 -8.38 13.31
C VAL A 173 -9.07 -9.79 12.96
N THR A 174 -10.30 -10.13 13.32
CA THR A 174 -11.03 -11.33 12.89
C THR A 174 -12.06 -10.98 11.83
N GLU A 175 -12.55 -11.97 11.07
CA GLU A 175 -13.59 -11.76 10.06
C GLU A 175 -14.85 -11.13 10.67
N ASP A 176 -15.29 -11.60 11.84
CA ASP A 176 -16.45 -11.05 12.55
C ASP A 176 -16.22 -9.60 12.97
N SER A 177 -15.08 -9.31 13.63
CA SER A 177 -14.79 -7.94 14.10
C SER A 177 -14.72 -6.93 12.95
N LEU A 178 -14.25 -7.36 11.77
CA LEU A 178 -14.24 -6.54 10.58
C LEU A 178 -15.66 -6.29 10.06
N LEU A 179 -16.48 -7.34 9.96
CA LEU A 179 -17.88 -7.22 9.52
C LEU A 179 -18.67 -6.30 10.45
N GLU A 180 -18.53 -6.49 11.76
CA GLU A 180 -19.20 -5.65 12.76
C GLU A 180 -18.74 -4.20 12.69
N ALA A 181 -17.43 -3.96 12.51
CA ALA A 181 -16.88 -2.63 12.36
C ALA A 181 -17.39 -1.92 11.09
N ASP A 182 -17.40 -2.63 9.96
CA ASP A 182 -17.92 -2.11 8.70
C ASP A 182 -19.42 -1.81 8.80
N MET A 183 -20.21 -2.69 9.43
CA MET A 183 -21.64 -2.47 9.68
C MET A 183 -21.86 -1.20 10.49
N TYR A 184 -21.11 -1.02 11.58
CA TYR A 184 -21.23 0.16 12.43
C TYR A 184 -20.87 1.45 11.69
N LEU A 185 -19.71 1.47 11.02
CA LEU A 185 -19.21 2.65 10.30
C LEU A 185 -20.11 3.02 9.12
N ASN A 186 -20.67 2.04 8.41
CA ASN A 186 -21.57 2.29 7.28
C ASN A 186 -22.91 2.92 7.70
N VAL A 187 -23.35 2.71 8.93
CA VAL A 187 -24.56 3.35 9.47
C VAL A 187 -24.24 4.73 10.05
N HIS A 188 -23.16 4.84 10.84
CA HIS A 188 -22.88 6.03 11.63
C HIS A 188 -22.00 7.08 10.93
N CYS A 189 -21.45 6.78 9.75
CA CYS A 189 -20.64 7.71 8.96
C CYS A 189 -21.28 8.09 7.61
N GLN A 190 -22.61 8.09 7.51
CA GLN A 190 -23.31 8.46 6.27
C GLN A 190 -23.42 9.98 6.08
N ASP A 191 -23.63 10.73 7.17
CA ASP A 191 -23.70 12.19 7.10
C ASP A 191 -22.30 12.76 6.84
N LYS A 192 -22.11 13.34 5.64
CA LYS A 192 -20.82 13.90 5.22
C LYS A 192 -20.37 15.07 6.09
N GLY A 193 -21.30 15.90 6.57
CA GLY A 193 -20.99 17.06 7.39
C GLY A 193 -20.52 16.65 8.78
N GLU A 194 -21.21 15.67 9.39
CA GLU A 194 -20.81 15.11 10.67
C GLU A 194 -19.49 14.33 10.55
N LEU A 195 -19.36 13.48 9.52
CA LEU A 195 -18.14 12.71 9.25
C LEU A 195 -16.91 13.62 9.15
N ARG A 196 -17.02 14.73 8.42
CA ARG A 196 -15.99 15.77 8.34
C ARG A 196 -15.43 16.17 9.71
N LEU A 197 -16.33 16.55 10.63
CA LEU A 197 -15.96 17.01 11.97
C LEU A 197 -15.34 15.89 12.81
N ILE A 198 -15.83 14.66 12.65
CA ILE A 198 -15.29 13.48 13.33
C ILE A 198 -13.86 13.21 12.85
N LEU A 199 -13.63 13.19 11.53
CA LEU A 199 -12.30 12.97 10.95
C LEU A 199 -11.32 14.05 11.41
N GLU A 200 -11.74 15.31 11.40
CA GLU A 200 -10.92 16.42 11.89
C GLU A 200 -10.54 16.22 13.37
N ARG A 201 -11.51 15.84 14.21
CA ARG A 201 -11.30 15.59 15.64
C ARG A 201 -10.35 14.42 15.88
N VAL A 202 -10.58 13.29 15.21
CA VAL A 202 -9.70 12.11 15.29
C VAL A 202 -8.27 12.47 14.87
N LEU A 203 -8.11 13.22 13.76
CA LEU A 203 -6.80 13.65 13.30
C LEU A 203 -6.09 14.56 14.30
N LYS A 204 -6.79 15.57 14.85
CA LYS A 204 -6.19 16.57 15.75
C LYS A 204 -5.92 16.02 17.15
N GLU A 205 -6.88 15.29 17.72
CA GLU A 205 -6.87 14.91 19.13
C GLU A 205 -6.30 13.51 19.36
N LYS A 206 -6.38 12.61 18.37
CA LYS A 206 -6.00 11.20 18.55
C LYS A 206 -4.77 10.81 17.76
N THR A 207 -4.71 11.09 16.45
CA THR A 207 -3.57 10.61 15.63
C THR A 207 -2.37 11.55 15.70
N ARG A 208 -2.53 12.87 15.56
CA ARG A 208 -1.42 13.82 15.58
C ARG A 208 -0.54 13.71 16.84
N PRO A 209 -1.06 13.55 18.07
CA PRO A 209 -0.23 13.38 19.25
C PRO A 209 0.70 12.17 19.19
N LEU A 210 0.30 11.09 18.49
CA LEU A 210 1.11 9.89 18.35
C LEU A 210 2.42 10.17 17.61
N PHE A 211 2.38 11.07 16.61
CA PHE A 211 3.54 11.41 15.78
C PHE A 211 4.28 12.67 16.26
N ALA A 212 3.82 13.33 17.32
CA ALA A 212 4.35 14.63 17.76
C ALA A 212 5.85 14.60 18.15
N LYS A 213 6.33 13.45 18.63
CA LYS A 213 7.74 13.23 18.99
C LYS A 213 8.60 12.77 17.80
N THR A 214 7.99 12.27 16.72
CA THR A 214 8.67 11.86 15.48
C THR A 214 8.68 13.02 14.48
N LYS A 215 9.40 14.10 14.79
CA LYS A 215 9.42 15.30 13.95
C LYS A 215 10.29 15.07 12.71
N ASN A 216 9.72 15.31 11.54
CA ASN A 216 10.48 15.36 10.29
C ASN A 216 11.00 16.79 10.06
N PRO A 217 12.32 17.02 9.93
CA PRO A 217 12.91 18.35 9.79
C PRO A 217 12.60 19.03 8.45
N ALA A 218 12.21 18.27 7.43
CA ALA A 218 11.89 18.76 6.09
C ALA A 218 10.51 19.43 6.00
N ILE A 219 9.72 19.44 7.08
CA ILE A 219 8.41 20.09 7.13
C ILE A 219 8.27 21.06 8.31
N THR A 220 7.39 22.05 8.15
CA THR A 220 6.97 22.96 9.22
C THR A 220 5.88 22.32 10.09
N SER A 221 5.52 22.96 11.21
CA SER A 221 4.38 22.56 12.04
C SER A 221 3.03 22.59 11.31
N GLU A 222 2.95 23.31 10.19
CA GLU A 222 1.80 23.39 9.28
C GLU A 222 1.87 22.35 8.14
N GLY A 223 2.83 21.41 8.18
CA GLY A 223 2.96 20.36 7.19
C GLY A 223 3.41 20.85 5.80
N ARG A 224 3.97 22.05 5.68
CA ARG A 224 4.56 22.58 4.43
C ARG A 224 6.05 22.28 4.37
N LYS A 225 6.67 22.32 3.19
CA LYS A 225 8.13 22.22 3.06
C LYS A 225 8.83 23.24 3.96
N ASN A 226 9.79 22.77 4.75
CA ASN A 226 10.72 23.62 5.48
C ASN A 226 11.91 23.96 4.57
N PHE A 227 12.10 25.24 4.28
CA PHE A 227 13.22 25.73 3.46
C PHE A 227 14.53 25.83 4.24
N HIS A 228 14.47 25.75 5.57
CA HIS A 228 15.62 25.80 6.47
C HIS A 228 15.58 24.62 7.45
N PRO A 229 15.69 23.38 6.96
CA PRO A 229 15.71 22.21 7.81
C PRO A 229 16.98 22.23 8.67
N VAL A 230 16.80 22.12 9.99
CA VAL A 230 17.92 21.86 10.89
C VAL A 230 18.21 20.35 10.82
N PRO A 231 19.41 19.93 10.39
CA PRO A 231 19.73 18.52 10.32
C PRO A 231 19.61 17.88 11.71
N PRO A 232 19.03 16.66 11.82
CA PRO A 232 18.99 15.96 13.08
C PRO A 232 20.41 15.66 13.56
N THR A 233 20.60 15.61 14.88
CA THR A 233 21.88 15.24 15.49
C THR A 233 22.25 13.82 15.06
N ARG A 234 23.52 13.61 14.67
CA ARG A 234 24.02 12.32 14.12
C ARG A 234 23.76 11.11 15.01
N PHE A 235 23.64 11.33 16.32
CA PHE A 235 23.20 10.33 17.29
C PHE A 235 21.92 10.84 17.95
N ASP A 236 20.77 10.45 17.41
CA ASP A 236 19.49 10.65 18.09
C ASP A 236 19.14 9.38 18.87
N GLY A 237 19.32 9.45 20.19
CA GLY A 237 18.92 8.40 21.13
C GLY A 237 17.41 8.17 21.19
N SER A 238 16.59 8.99 20.50
CA SER A 238 15.16 8.74 20.33
C SER A 238 14.87 7.38 19.68
N SER A 239 15.76 6.91 18.80
CA SER A 239 15.68 5.58 18.18
C SER A 239 15.73 4.42 19.19
N LEU A 240 16.30 4.64 20.37
CA LEU A 240 16.42 3.66 21.45
C LEU A 240 15.31 3.80 22.51
N ASN A 241 14.45 4.82 22.39
CA ASN A 241 13.39 5.08 23.36
C ASN A 241 12.02 4.83 22.74
N ASP A 242 11.44 3.67 23.07
CA ASP A 242 10.13 3.23 22.57
C ASP A 242 8.99 4.22 22.85
N SER A 243 9.12 5.05 23.91
CA SER A 243 8.13 6.08 24.26
C SER A 243 8.11 7.30 23.32
N THR A 244 9.03 7.33 22.34
CA THR A 244 9.09 8.39 21.31
C THR A 244 8.27 8.06 20.06
N ARG A 245 7.85 6.80 19.88
CA ARG A 245 7.07 6.33 18.73
C ARG A 245 5.86 5.50 19.21
N PRO A 246 4.88 6.12 19.91
CA PRO A 246 3.72 5.41 20.40
C PRO A 246 2.93 4.73 19.27
N TRP A 247 2.85 5.33 18.07
CA TRP A 247 2.24 4.75 16.87
C TRP A 247 2.86 3.42 16.40
N LYS A 248 4.08 3.11 16.85
CA LYS A 248 4.82 1.88 16.50
C LYS A 248 4.71 0.80 17.57
N ASN A 249 4.69 1.22 18.84
CA ASN A 249 4.87 0.33 19.98
C ASN A 249 3.59 0.13 20.80
N THR A 250 2.78 1.17 20.95
CA THR A 250 1.60 1.16 21.83
C THR A 250 0.31 1.24 21.02
N ASP A 251 0.21 2.26 20.17
CA ASP A 251 -0.96 2.62 19.38
C ASP A 251 -0.81 2.14 17.93
N ILE A 252 -0.51 0.85 17.77
CA ILE A 252 -0.21 0.18 16.50
C ILE A 252 -1.35 0.28 15.47
N TYR A 253 -2.57 0.55 15.93
CA TYR A 253 -3.75 0.79 15.09
C TYR A 253 -3.68 2.09 14.29
N ALA A 254 -2.72 2.97 14.57
CA ALA A 254 -2.63 4.30 13.97
C ALA A 254 -2.59 4.26 12.45
N ALA A 255 -1.85 3.32 11.86
CA ALA A 255 -1.77 3.16 10.40
C ALA A 255 -3.13 2.78 9.78
N THR A 256 -3.84 1.83 10.41
CA THR A 256 -5.16 1.37 9.98
C THR A 256 -6.18 2.50 10.02
N VAL A 257 -6.19 3.27 11.12
CA VAL A 257 -7.05 4.44 11.25
C VAL A 257 -6.72 5.49 10.19
N LEU A 258 -5.44 5.79 9.94
CA LEU A 258 -5.04 6.73 8.89
C LEU A 258 -5.50 6.26 7.50
N SER A 259 -5.34 4.96 7.20
CA SER A 259 -5.82 4.39 5.93
C SER A 259 -7.34 4.51 5.81
N TRP A 260 -8.08 4.22 6.88
CA TRP A 260 -9.53 4.39 6.93
C TRP A 260 -9.94 5.85 6.69
N ILE A 261 -9.31 6.82 7.38
CA ILE A 261 -9.57 8.25 7.18
C ILE A 261 -9.36 8.65 5.71
N ILE A 262 -8.22 8.25 5.12
CA ILE A 262 -7.91 8.57 3.73
C ILE A 262 -8.94 7.96 2.77
N SER A 263 -9.46 6.76 3.08
CA SER A 263 -10.49 6.09 2.26
C SER A 263 -11.82 6.84 2.20
N LYS A 264 -12.07 7.80 3.10
CA LYS A 264 -13.32 8.58 3.13
C LYS A 264 -13.33 9.78 2.19
N TYR A 265 -12.18 10.21 1.69
CA TYR A 265 -12.13 11.31 0.73
C TYR A 265 -12.51 10.87 -0.67
N ASN A 266 -13.42 11.61 -1.30
CA ASN A 266 -13.81 11.43 -2.70
C ASN A 266 -13.39 12.63 -3.56
N SER A 267 -13.64 12.55 -4.87
CA SER A 267 -13.35 13.60 -5.84
C SER A 267 -14.03 14.95 -5.52
N THR A 268 -15.14 14.95 -4.79
CA THR A 268 -15.88 16.16 -4.40
C THR A 268 -15.31 16.87 -3.18
N ASP A 269 -14.46 16.20 -2.39
CA ASP A 269 -14.14 16.61 -1.03
C ASP A 269 -12.84 17.43 -0.98
N LYS A 270 -12.59 18.24 -2.02
CA LYS A 270 -11.33 18.99 -2.19
C LYS A 270 -10.99 19.85 -0.98
N ALA A 271 -11.93 20.70 -0.53
CA ALA A 271 -11.69 21.64 0.57
C ALA A 271 -11.39 20.92 1.89
N GLU A 272 -12.09 19.81 2.13
CA GLU A 272 -11.92 18.95 3.30
C GLU A 272 -10.55 18.29 3.30
N LEU A 273 -10.22 17.63 2.19
CA LEU A 273 -8.94 16.97 1.99
C LEU A 273 -7.80 17.97 2.21
N GLU A 274 -7.88 19.16 1.62
CA GLU A 274 -6.83 20.17 1.75
C GLU A 274 -6.69 20.70 3.19
N ALA A 275 -7.78 20.77 3.96
CA ALA A 275 -7.75 21.16 5.37
C ALA A 275 -7.12 20.07 6.25
N HIS A 276 -7.36 18.81 5.95
CA HIS A 276 -6.83 17.67 6.71
C HIS A 276 -5.42 17.26 6.29
N PHE A 277 -5.00 17.60 5.08
CA PHE A 277 -3.71 17.19 4.52
C PHE A 277 -2.50 17.53 5.42
N PRO A 278 -2.39 18.74 6.01
CA PRO A 278 -1.33 19.06 6.98
C PRO A 278 -1.25 18.14 8.21
N LEU A 279 -2.37 17.51 8.60
CA LEU A 279 -2.43 16.60 9.74
C LEU A 279 -1.98 15.18 9.37
N LEU A 280 -2.13 14.80 8.09
CA LEU A 280 -1.75 13.50 7.56
C LEU A 280 -0.27 13.42 7.16
N VAL A 281 0.25 14.49 6.57
CA VAL A 281 1.62 14.55 6.01
C VAL A 281 2.69 14.15 7.03
N PRO A 282 2.71 14.65 8.28
CA PRO A 282 3.72 14.26 9.26
C PRO A 282 3.71 12.77 9.58
N ALA A 283 2.53 12.16 9.69
CA ALA A 283 2.39 10.74 9.99
C ALA A 283 2.88 9.86 8.83
N ILE A 284 2.51 10.22 7.59
CA ILE A 284 2.96 9.52 6.38
C ILE A 284 4.49 9.59 6.26
N LEU A 285 5.08 10.78 6.42
CA LEU A 285 6.54 10.94 6.36
C LEU A 285 7.25 10.17 7.48
N ALA A 286 6.75 10.25 8.72
CA ALA A 286 7.32 9.51 9.85
C ALA A 286 7.37 8.00 9.61
N MET A 287 6.34 7.43 8.95
CA MET A 287 6.33 6.02 8.58
C MET A 287 7.30 5.68 7.45
N ILE A 288 7.41 6.52 6.41
CA ILE A 288 8.38 6.33 5.30
C ILE A 288 9.82 6.35 5.82
N ASP A 289 10.11 7.25 6.76
CA ASP A 289 11.43 7.44 7.37
C ASP A 289 11.79 6.35 8.39
N ASP A 290 10.85 5.46 8.77
CA ASP A 290 11.12 4.40 9.73
C ASP A 290 12.10 3.34 9.18
N SER A 291 12.76 2.62 10.08
CA SER A 291 13.69 1.54 9.76
C SER A 291 12.98 0.20 9.50
N SER A 292 11.78 -0.01 10.06
CA SER A 292 11.01 -1.24 9.84
C SER A 292 10.48 -1.29 8.41
N THR A 293 10.64 -2.44 7.78
CA THR A 293 10.09 -2.72 6.45
C THR A 293 8.58 -2.51 6.42
N HIS A 294 7.87 -2.96 7.47
CA HIS A 294 6.42 -2.83 7.57
C HIS A 294 5.99 -1.36 7.50
N PHE A 295 6.43 -0.53 8.46
CA PHE A 295 6.00 0.88 8.52
C PHE A 295 6.45 1.69 7.32
N LYS A 296 7.64 1.41 6.77
CA LYS A 296 8.11 2.03 5.52
C LYS A 296 7.14 1.76 4.36
N THR A 297 6.78 0.49 4.14
CA THR A 297 5.82 0.12 3.09
C THR A 297 4.42 0.66 3.36
N THR A 298 3.98 0.66 4.61
CA THR A 298 2.70 1.24 5.02
C THR A 298 2.64 2.74 4.73
N GLY A 299 3.67 3.51 5.08
CA GLY A 299 3.76 4.94 4.77
C GLY A 299 3.71 5.22 3.27
N LEU A 300 4.44 4.44 2.46
CA LEU A 300 4.40 4.52 0.99
C LEU A 300 3.00 4.21 0.43
N ASN A 301 2.32 3.21 0.98
CA ASN A 301 0.96 2.85 0.57
C ASN A 301 -0.07 3.91 0.97
N LEU A 302 0.03 4.50 2.18
CA LEU A 302 -0.80 5.63 2.60
C LEU A 302 -0.60 6.85 1.69
N LEU A 303 0.65 7.12 1.27
CA LEU A 303 0.94 8.16 0.28
C LEU A 303 0.22 7.88 -1.05
N ILE A 304 0.33 6.67 -1.60
CA ILE A 304 -0.39 6.29 -2.82
C ILE A 304 -1.90 6.47 -2.63
N GLN A 305 -2.43 6.10 -1.46
CA GLN A 305 -3.85 6.18 -1.15
C GLN A 305 -4.35 7.63 -1.14
N ILE A 306 -3.62 8.58 -0.52
CA ILE A 306 -4.02 9.99 -0.46
C ILE A 306 -3.80 10.75 -1.77
N LEU A 307 -2.84 10.31 -2.61
CA LEU A 307 -2.60 10.89 -3.93
C LEU A 307 -3.80 10.70 -4.88
N LYS A 308 -4.54 9.59 -4.76
CA LYS A 308 -5.74 9.31 -5.58
C LYS A 308 -6.82 10.41 -5.46
N PRO A 309 -7.36 10.73 -4.27
CA PRO A 309 -8.37 11.79 -4.15
C PRO A 309 -7.79 13.20 -4.44
N ILE A 310 -6.50 13.45 -4.21
CA ILE A 310 -5.84 14.71 -4.65
C ILE A 310 -5.94 14.86 -6.18
N GLN A 311 -5.57 13.80 -6.91
CA GLN A 311 -5.63 13.78 -8.37
C GLN A 311 -7.08 13.91 -8.87
N GLN A 312 -8.00 13.13 -8.31
CA GLN A 312 -9.41 13.10 -8.74
C GLN A 312 -10.15 14.42 -8.47
N SER A 313 -9.82 15.12 -7.37
CA SER A 313 -10.41 16.40 -7.04
C SER A 313 -9.79 17.60 -7.77
N GLY A 314 -8.69 17.39 -8.50
CA GLY A 314 -7.96 18.46 -9.16
C GLY A 314 -7.30 19.41 -8.15
N SER A 315 -6.81 18.88 -7.03
CA SER A 315 -6.08 19.67 -6.03
C SER A 315 -4.62 19.86 -6.45
N ASP A 316 -4.14 21.10 -6.35
CA ASP A 316 -2.75 21.51 -6.58
C ASP A 316 -1.95 21.60 -5.28
N ILE A 317 -2.48 21.05 -4.17
CA ILE A 317 -1.91 21.20 -2.83
C ILE A 317 -0.45 20.78 -2.75
N LEU A 318 -0.04 19.74 -3.48
CA LEU A 318 1.35 19.26 -3.51
C LEU A 318 2.33 20.31 -4.05
N LEU A 319 1.95 21.02 -5.10
CA LEU A 319 2.76 22.09 -5.71
C LEU A 319 2.74 23.32 -4.82
N ARG A 320 1.54 23.74 -4.38
CA ARG A 320 1.34 24.92 -3.51
C ARG A 320 2.09 24.82 -2.18
N THR A 321 2.27 23.62 -1.65
CA THR A 321 2.99 23.37 -0.38
C THR A 321 4.44 22.90 -0.57
N ASN A 322 4.91 22.79 -1.82
CA ASN A 322 6.24 22.28 -2.19
C ASN A 322 6.56 20.86 -1.67
N LEU A 323 5.53 20.06 -1.38
CA LEU A 323 5.68 18.72 -0.80
C LEU A 323 6.10 17.65 -1.80
N VAL A 324 6.03 17.92 -3.11
CA VAL A 324 6.55 16.99 -4.14
C VAL A 324 8.02 16.66 -3.87
N SER A 325 8.85 17.68 -3.64
CA SER A 325 10.27 17.48 -3.33
C SER A 325 10.46 16.78 -1.99
N VAL A 326 9.67 17.11 -0.96
CA VAL A 326 9.77 16.49 0.37
C VAL A 326 9.48 14.99 0.32
N PHE A 327 8.37 14.59 -0.32
CA PHE A 327 8.05 13.17 -0.46
C PHE A 327 9.06 12.45 -1.34
N ARG A 328 9.50 13.05 -2.45
CA ARG A 328 10.56 12.45 -3.28
C ARG A 328 11.82 12.19 -2.45
N ASP A 329 12.26 13.16 -1.67
CA ASP A 329 13.49 13.06 -0.89
C ASP A 329 13.33 12.03 0.25
N ALA A 330 12.13 11.85 0.80
CA ALA A 330 11.81 10.78 1.77
C ALA A 330 11.75 9.37 1.12
N ILE A 331 11.24 9.25 -0.12
CA ILE A 331 11.15 7.95 -0.81
C ILE A 331 12.50 7.52 -1.40
N THR A 332 13.35 8.46 -1.81
CA THR A 332 14.62 8.16 -2.51
C THR A 332 15.52 7.16 -1.75
N PRO A 333 15.73 7.27 -0.43
CA PRO A 333 16.47 6.26 0.35
C PRO A 333 15.88 4.85 0.25
N CYS A 334 14.57 4.70 0.06
CA CYS A 334 13.93 3.40 -0.12
C CYS A 334 14.39 2.70 -1.40
N LEU A 335 14.75 3.46 -2.45
CA LEU A 335 15.25 2.91 -3.71
C LEU A 335 16.62 2.24 -3.59
N LEU A 336 17.36 2.55 -2.52
CA LEU A 336 18.66 1.97 -2.22
C LEU A 336 18.54 0.69 -1.38
N SER A 337 17.32 0.20 -1.11
CA SER A 337 17.08 -1.03 -0.36
C SER A 337 17.35 -2.26 -1.23
N LEU A 338 18.62 -2.52 -1.51
CA LEU A 338 19.11 -3.60 -2.38
C LEU A 338 19.98 -4.60 -1.59
N PRO A 339 20.11 -5.85 -2.06
CA PRO A 339 21.22 -6.72 -1.64
C PRO A 339 22.55 -6.03 -1.98
N SER A 340 23.65 -6.11 -1.21
CA SER A 340 24.09 -7.06 -0.17
C SER A 340 23.70 -6.74 1.28
N ILE A 341 23.06 -5.60 1.52
CA ILE A 341 22.71 -5.10 2.86
C ILE A 341 21.26 -5.47 3.20
N THR A 342 20.34 -5.37 2.23
CA THR A 342 18.93 -5.69 2.41
C THR A 342 18.61 -7.04 1.75
N PRO A 343 18.05 -8.03 2.48
CA PRO A 343 17.62 -9.30 1.90
C PRO A 343 16.64 -9.14 0.74
N GLU A 344 16.71 -10.02 -0.27
CA GLU A 344 15.92 -9.91 -1.51
C GLU A 344 14.41 -9.73 -1.26
N ASP A 345 13.82 -10.49 -0.34
CA ASP A 345 12.38 -10.39 -0.05
C ASP A 345 11.99 -9.03 0.56
N LYS A 346 12.88 -8.44 1.37
CA LYS A 346 12.66 -7.09 1.92
C LYS A 346 12.84 -6.03 0.84
N SER A 347 13.85 -6.18 -0.01
CA SER A 347 14.05 -5.31 -1.19
C SER A 347 12.82 -5.29 -2.08
N LEU A 348 12.26 -6.45 -2.43
CA LEU A 348 11.05 -6.55 -3.25
C LEU A 348 9.85 -5.85 -2.61
N LYS A 349 9.63 -6.00 -1.29
CA LYS A 349 8.55 -5.30 -0.57
C LYS A 349 8.73 -3.78 -0.60
N ILE A 350 9.92 -3.29 -0.26
CA ILE A 350 10.20 -1.84 -0.17
C ILE A 350 10.14 -1.20 -1.56
N LEU A 351 10.84 -1.76 -2.54
CA LEU A 351 10.87 -1.23 -3.90
C LEU A 351 9.50 -1.34 -4.57
N GLY A 352 8.78 -2.43 -4.29
CA GLY A 352 7.40 -2.66 -4.73
C GLY A 352 6.42 -1.60 -4.27
N ALA A 353 6.67 -0.95 -3.13
CA ALA A 353 5.89 0.20 -2.67
C ALA A 353 6.49 1.54 -3.14
N ALA A 354 7.81 1.66 -3.20
CA ALA A 354 8.51 2.92 -3.47
C ALA A 354 8.39 3.41 -4.91
N TYR A 355 8.57 2.53 -5.91
CA TYR A 355 8.47 2.93 -7.31
C TYR A 355 7.05 3.38 -7.70
N PRO A 356 5.96 2.66 -7.31
CA PRO A 356 4.60 3.13 -7.53
C PRO A 356 4.30 4.45 -6.81
N ALA A 357 4.80 4.63 -5.59
CA ALA A 357 4.59 5.87 -4.83
C ALA A 357 5.22 7.08 -5.55
N LEU A 358 6.46 6.95 -6.04
CA LEU A 358 7.11 8.01 -6.82
C LEU A 358 6.39 8.30 -8.13
N LEU A 359 6.00 7.25 -8.87
CA LEU A 359 5.29 7.43 -10.12
C LEU A 359 3.94 8.11 -9.90
N ALA A 360 3.20 7.70 -8.88
CA ALA A 360 1.93 8.31 -8.48
C ALA A 360 2.11 9.76 -8.05
N LEU A 361 3.17 10.08 -7.29
CA LEU A 361 3.50 11.43 -6.86
C LEU A 361 3.73 12.35 -8.06
N PHE A 362 4.58 11.94 -8.99
CA PHE A 362 4.87 12.74 -10.19
C PHE A 362 3.65 12.88 -11.11
N LYS A 363 2.85 11.82 -11.27
CA LYS A 363 1.60 11.90 -12.04
C LYS A 363 0.61 12.87 -11.40
N THR A 364 0.46 12.82 -10.08
CA THR A 364 -0.46 13.70 -9.36
C THR A 364 0.00 15.16 -9.42
N ALA A 365 1.30 15.41 -9.35
CA ALA A 365 1.86 16.76 -9.45
C ALA A 365 1.71 17.38 -10.85
N HIS A 366 1.95 16.61 -11.92
CA HIS A 366 2.14 17.18 -13.26
C HIS A 366 1.10 16.75 -14.31
N LYS A 367 0.30 15.69 -14.07
CA LYS A 367 -0.73 15.19 -15.00
C LYS A 367 -2.16 15.45 -14.55
N THR A 368 -2.37 16.15 -13.44
CA THR A 368 -3.72 16.50 -12.97
C THR A 368 -4.32 17.59 -13.84
N PRO A 369 -5.51 17.39 -14.46
CA PRO A 369 -6.11 18.38 -15.34
C PRO A 369 -6.47 19.65 -14.56
N LYS A 370 -5.76 20.74 -14.84
CA LYS A 370 -6.05 22.07 -14.29
C LYS A 370 -7.30 22.62 -15.03
N LYS A 371 -8.23 23.24 -14.29
CA LYS A 371 -9.48 23.82 -14.83
C LYS A 371 -9.25 24.95 -15.86
N GLN A 372 -8.02 25.44 -15.99
CA GLN A 372 -7.62 26.38 -17.04
C GLN A 372 -6.85 25.62 -18.11
N SER A 373 -7.39 25.68 -19.32
CA SER A 373 -7.03 24.93 -20.52
C SER A 373 -5.59 25.15 -20.98
N SER A 374 -4.68 24.32 -20.50
CA SER A 374 -3.57 23.68 -21.23
C SER A 374 -2.63 23.10 -20.18
N GLN A 375 -2.32 21.81 -20.30
CA GLN A 375 -1.16 21.27 -19.58
C GLN A 375 0.05 22.04 -20.13
N THR A 376 0.65 22.90 -19.30
CA THR A 376 1.74 23.76 -19.76
C THR A 376 2.86 22.86 -20.25
N GLN A 377 3.49 23.21 -21.37
CA GLN A 377 4.63 22.46 -21.92
C GLN A 377 5.73 22.26 -20.85
N GLU A 378 5.84 23.22 -19.92
CA GLU A 378 6.65 23.18 -18.70
C GLU A 378 6.28 22.04 -17.73
N ASP A 379 4.99 21.82 -17.41
CA ASP A 379 4.54 20.70 -16.55
C ASP A 379 4.97 19.35 -17.16
N LYS A 380 4.90 19.23 -18.49
CA LYS A 380 5.36 18.03 -19.21
C LYS A 380 6.88 17.87 -19.09
N LEU A 381 7.65 18.94 -19.24
CA LEU A 381 9.11 18.89 -19.11
C LEU A 381 9.55 18.54 -17.68
N GLU A 382 8.90 19.09 -16.65
CA GLU A 382 9.20 18.79 -15.25
C GLU A 382 8.84 17.35 -14.87
N TYR A 383 7.71 16.85 -15.40
CA TYR A 383 7.35 15.44 -15.27
C TYR A 383 8.42 14.51 -15.86
N LEU A 384 8.86 14.82 -17.08
CA LEU A 384 9.90 14.05 -17.76
C LEU A 384 11.22 14.12 -16.98
N ALA A 385 11.64 15.31 -16.53
CA ALA A 385 12.82 15.48 -15.69
C ALA A 385 12.74 14.59 -14.44
N SER A 386 11.60 14.59 -13.74
CA SER A 386 11.36 13.77 -12.56
C SER A 386 11.48 12.26 -12.84
N LEU A 387 10.93 11.78 -13.97
CA LEU A 387 11.09 10.37 -14.37
C LEU A 387 12.56 10.00 -14.64
N THR A 388 13.30 10.89 -15.31
CA THR A 388 14.70 10.63 -15.67
C THR A 388 15.63 10.60 -14.46
N MET A 389 15.29 11.35 -13.41
CA MET A 389 15.98 11.29 -12.11
C MET A 389 15.80 9.94 -11.40
N ILE A 390 14.85 9.11 -11.80
CA ILE A 390 14.69 7.76 -11.25
C ILE A 390 15.33 6.72 -12.17
N LEU A 391 15.13 6.84 -13.48
CA LEU A 391 15.58 5.84 -14.45
C LEU A 391 17.10 5.56 -14.36
N ARG A 392 17.94 6.59 -14.53
CA ARG A 392 19.39 6.39 -14.60
C ARG A 392 20.01 6.09 -13.21
N PRO A 393 19.87 6.96 -12.19
CA PRO A 393 20.61 6.78 -10.95
C PRO A 393 20.02 5.72 -10.02
N ASN A 394 18.75 5.34 -10.19
CA ASN A 394 18.10 4.34 -9.36
C ASN A 394 17.81 3.05 -10.13
N LEU A 395 16.97 3.05 -11.17
CA LEU A 395 16.58 1.78 -11.83
C LEU A 395 17.75 1.07 -12.51
N VAL A 396 18.42 1.74 -13.46
CA VAL A 396 19.53 1.15 -14.21
C VAL A 396 20.72 0.86 -13.30
N SER A 397 21.06 1.82 -12.43
CA SER A 397 22.13 1.62 -11.42
C SER A 397 21.85 0.44 -10.49
N SER A 398 20.63 0.31 -9.98
CA SER A 398 20.24 -0.82 -9.12
C SER A 398 20.34 -2.15 -9.86
N PHE A 399 19.94 -2.17 -11.13
CA PHE A 399 20.05 -3.38 -11.95
C PHE A 399 21.51 -3.80 -12.11
N HIS A 400 22.41 -2.86 -12.40
CA HIS A 400 23.84 -3.13 -12.46
C HIS A 400 24.44 -3.49 -11.09
N HIS A 401 23.91 -2.95 -9.99
CA HIS A 401 24.41 -3.30 -8.66
C HIS A 401 24.15 -4.77 -8.31
N ILE A 402 22.96 -5.28 -8.65
CA ILE A 402 22.55 -6.65 -8.33
C ILE A 402 22.96 -7.67 -9.40
N SER A 403 23.53 -7.21 -10.52
CA SER A 403 23.98 -8.04 -11.64
C SER A 403 25.50 -7.93 -11.76
N SER A 404 26.20 -9.05 -11.91
CA SER A 404 27.65 -9.02 -12.13
C SER A 404 27.95 -9.16 -13.61
N SER A 405 28.50 -8.13 -14.24
CA SER A 405 29.06 -8.22 -15.59
C SER A 405 30.54 -7.85 -15.52
N THR A 406 31.43 -8.83 -15.54
CA THR A 406 32.85 -8.56 -15.82
C THR A 406 33.09 -8.65 -17.32
N PRO A 407 34.05 -7.88 -17.88
CA PRO A 407 34.32 -7.89 -19.32
C PRO A 407 34.66 -9.26 -19.92
N GLU A 408 35.07 -10.22 -19.07
CA GLU A 408 35.58 -11.54 -19.46
C GLU A 408 34.56 -12.68 -19.28
N THR A 409 33.41 -12.44 -18.63
CA THR A 409 32.42 -13.50 -18.34
C THR A 409 30.99 -13.08 -18.69
N SER A 410 30.14 -14.07 -19.01
CA SER A 410 28.70 -13.85 -19.18
C SER A 410 28.11 -13.20 -17.93
N ALA A 411 27.15 -12.29 -18.11
CA ALA A 411 26.49 -11.63 -16.99
C ALA A 411 25.88 -12.65 -16.03
N SER A 412 26.01 -12.40 -14.72
CA SER A 412 25.44 -13.22 -13.65
C SER A 412 24.32 -12.45 -12.94
N PHE A 413 23.21 -13.16 -12.70
CA PHE A 413 22.01 -12.62 -12.03
C PHE A 413 21.75 -13.39 -10.73
N PRO A 414 22.47 -13.08 -9.64
CA PRO A 414 22.30 -13.76 -8.34
C PRO A 414 20.92 -13.53 -7.71
N TYR A 415 20.22 -12.46 -8.10
CA TYR A 415 18.87 -12.12 -7.61
C TYR A 415 17.88 -12.02 -8.77
N PRO A 416 17.53 -13.14 -9.44
CA PRO A 416 16.78 -13.10 -10.69
C PRO A 416 15.34 -12.57 -10.52
N ARG A 417 14.72 -12.74 -9.34
CA ARG A 417 13.39 -12.17 -9.03
C ARG A 417 13.48 -10.65 -8.97
N LEU A 418 14.51 -10.12 -8.30
CA LEU A 418 14.74 -8.69 -8.21
C LEU A 418 15.15 -8.07 -9.56
N SER A 419 16.00 -8.74 -10.34
CA SER A 419 16.32 -8.31 -11.71
C SER A 419 15.08 -8.26 -12.61
N THR A 420 14.19 -9.26 -12.51
CA THR A 420 12.90 -9.28 -13.22
C THR A 420 12.06 -8.07 -12.81
N PHE A 421 11.92 -7.83 -11.51
CA PHE A 421 11.18 -6.69 -10.97
C PHE A 421 11.72 -5.35 -11.49
N LEU A 422 13.04 -5.15 -11.51
CA LEU A 422 13.64 -3.91 -11.99
C LEU A 422 13.42 -3.70 -13.50
N LEU A 423 13.49 -4.76 -14.31
CA LEU A 423 13.20 -4.68 -15.75
C LEU A 423 11.72 -4.34 -16.02
N ASP A 424 10.79 -4.89 -15.23
CA ASP A 424 9.38 -4.53 -15.33
C ASP A 424 9.17 -3.02 -15.07
N TYR A 425 9.87 -2.45 -14.08
CA TYR A 425 9.83 -1.01 -13.85
C TYR A 425 10.58 -0.20 -14.91
N ILE A 426 11.69 -0.68 -15.46
CA ILE A 426 12.33 -0.04 -16.62
C ILE A 426 11.33 0.05 -17.78
N CYS A 427 10.60 -1.04 -18.07
CA CYS A 427 9.55 -1.06 -19.08
C CYS A 427 8.45 -0.02 -18.81
N ILE A 428 7.98 0.09 -17.56
CA ILE A 428 6.98 1.11 -17.17
C ILE A 428 7.52 2.53 -17.39
N PHE A 429 8.72 2.83 -16.90
CA PHE A 429 9.30 4.17 -16.99
C PHE A 429 9.64 4.57 -18.44
N VAL A 430 10.12 3.63 -19.25
CA VAL A 430 10.34 3.82 -20.69
C VAL A 430 9.04 4.18 -21.41
N LYS A 431 7.94 3.49 -21.10
CA LYS A 431 6.60 3.83 -21.64
C LYS A 431 6.14 5.22 -21.22
N GLU A 432 6.39 5.62 -19.97
CA GLU A 432 6.04 6.96 -19.48
C GLU A 432 6.90 8.08 -20.08
N LEU A 433 8.17 7.81 -20.41
CA LEU A 433 9.07 8.75 -21.10
C LEU A 433 8.73 8.92 -22.58
N GLY A 434 8.21 7.89 -23.23
CA GLY A 434 7.93 7.90 -24.66
C GLY A 434 9.19 8.22 -25.48
N ILE A 435 9.09 9.14 -26.44
CA ILE A 435 10.20 9.50 -27.35
C ILE A 435 11.47 9.98 -26.63
N HIS A 436 11.36 10.45 -25.39
CA HIS A 436 12.51 10.87 -24.59
C HIS A 436 13.40 9.69 -24.15
N THR A 437 12.93 8.45 -24.26
CA THR A 437 13.75 7.23 -24.08
C THR A 437 14.96 7.20 -25.01
N THR A 438 14.89 7.83 -26.19
CA THR A 438 16.00 7.91 -27.15
C THR A 438 17.32 8.42 -26.54
N LYS A 439 17.25 9.27 -25.51
CA LYS A 439 18.42 9.82 -24.81
C LYS A 439 19.13 8.82 -23.90
N TYR A 440 18.47 7.70 -23.58
CA TYR A 440 18.91 6.72 -22.59
C TYR A 440 19.19 5.34 -23.19
N LEU A 441 19.22 5.24 -24.52
CA LEU A 441 19.47 3.98 -25.21
C LEU A 441 20.84 3.39 -24.85
N GLN A 442 21.84 4.24 -24.64
CA GLN A 442 23.19 3.81 -24.28
C GLN A 442 23.26 3.11 -22.93
N GLU A 443 22.38 3.44 -21.99
CA GLU A 443 22.33 2.78 -20.69
C GLU A 443 21.34 1.60 -20.69
N ILE A 444 20.23 1.70 -21.43
CA ILE A 444 19.18 0.66 -21.41
C ILE A 444 19.56 -0.54 -22.28
N VAL A 445 20.09 -0.32 -23.49
CA VAL A 445 20.38 -1.42 -24.43
C VAL A 445 21.39 -2.42 -23.85
N PRO A 446 22.49 -2.02 -23.19
CA PRO A 446 23.39 -2.98 -22.55
C PRO A 446 22.71 -3.84 -21.48
N VAL A 447 21.80 -3.29 -20.69
CA VAL A 447 21.01 -4.04 -19.69
C VAL A 447 20.16 -5.12 -20.38
N LEU A 448 19.49 -4.76 -21.48
CA LEU A 448 18.66 -5.70 -22.24
C LEU A 448 19.51 -6.77 -22.93
N TYR A 449 20.61 -6.37 -23.57
CA TYR A 449 21.53 -7.26 -24.26
C TYR A 449 22.13 -8.29 -23.30
N THR A 450 22.70 -7.85 -22.17
CA THR A 450 23.33 -8.74 -21.18
C THR A 450 22.34 -9.70 -20.54
N THR A 451 21.07 -9.30 -20.41
CA THR A 451 20.02 -10.18 -19.90
C THR A 451 19.60 -11.24 -20.91
N LEU A 452 19.35 -10.83 -22.16
CA LEU A 452 18.87 -11.72 -23.22
C LEU A 452 19.95 -12.68 -23.73
N SER A 453 21.21 -12.25 -23.76
CA SER A 453 22.35 -13.07 -24.18
C SER A 453 22.92 -13.96 -23.08
N ASN A 454 22.27 -14.03 -21.92
CA ASN A 454 22.77 -14.86 -20.82
C ASN A 454 22.57 -16.36 -21.14
N PRO A 455 23.63 -17.17 -21.18
CA PRO A 455 23.53 -18.61 -21.47
C PRO A 455 22.74 -19.40 -20.41
N PHE A 456 22.54 -18.84 -19.22
CA PHE A 456 21.76 -19.44 -18.14
C PHE A 456 20.39 -18.77 -17.95
N GLY A 457 19.96 -17.88 -18.86
CA GLY A 457 18.71 -17.14 -18.73
C GLY A 457 17.46 -18.03 -18.63
N THR A 458 17.48 -19.20 -19.27
CA THR A 458 16.43 -20.23 -19.23
C THR A 458 16.23 -20.84 -17.84
N ALA A 459 17.20 -20.72 -16.92
CA ALA A 459 17.01 -21.11 -15.53
C ALA A 459 15.97 -20.24 -14.79
N HIS A 460 15.73 -19.01 -15.27
CA HIS A 460 14.69 -18.13 -14.76
C HIS A 460 13.92 -17.42 -15.90
N PRO A 461 12.98 -18.12 -16.56
CA PRO A 461 12.24 -17.57 -17.70
C PRO A 461 11.51 -16.24 -17.47
N PRO A 462 10.98 -15.92 -16.26
CA PRO A 462 10.37 -14.60 -16.02
C PRO A 462 11.32 -13.42 -16.29
N LEU A 463 12.62 -13.57 -16.02
CA LEU A 463 13.62 -12.52 -16.28
C LEU A 463 13.76 -12.26 -17.77
N LEU A 464 13.84 -13.33 -18.58
CA LEU A 464 13.89 -13.23 -20.04
C LEU A 464 12.62 -12.61 -20.60
N LEU A 465 11.43 -13.00 -20.12
CA LEU A 465 10.15 -12.41 -20.56
C LEU A 465 10.07 -10.91 -20.25
N SER A 466 10.54 -10.51 -19.07
CA SER A 466 10.61 -9.10 -18.68
C SER A 466 11.60 -8.33 -19.57
N ALA A 467 12.76 -8.90 -19.86
CA ALA A 467 13.73 -8.32 -20.78
C ALA A 467 13.16 -8.15 -22.20
N VAL A 468 12.50 -9.17 -22.76
CA VAL A 468 11.83 -9.08 -24.07
C VAL A 468 10.74 -8.01 -24.05
N SER A 469 9.95 -7.93 -22.98
CA SER A 469 8.91 -6.91 -22.82
C SER A 469 9.48 -5.49 -22.77
N ALA A 470 10.59 -5.29 -22.05
CA ALA A 470 11.31 -4.04 -22.00
C ALA A 470 11.94 -3.70 -23.36
N THR A 471 12.51 -4.66 -24.09
CA THR A 471 13.03 -4.47 -25.46
C THR A 471 11.93 -3.99 -26.41
N LYS A 472 10.74 -4.62 -26.39
CA LYS A 472 9.60 -4.15 -27.19
C LYS A 472 9.19 -2.72 -26.83
N ALA A 473 9.13 -2.39 -25.54
CA ALA A 473 8.81 -1.04 -25.09
C ALA A 473 9.85 -0.02 -25.56
N VAL A 474 11.14 -0.36 -25.53
CA VAL A 474 12.23 0.49 -26.04
C VAL A 474 12.12 0.67 -27.54
N ILE A 475 11.86 -0.39 -28.32
CA ILE A 475 11.67 -0.28 -29.77
C ILE A 475 10.51 0.67 -30.11
N LEU A 476 9.36 0.52 -29.44
CA LEU A 476 8.19 1.37 -29.66
C LEU A 476 8.44 2.82 -29.30
N THR A 477 9.06 3.07 -28.14
CA THR A 477 9.21 4.43 -27.61
C THR A 477 10.40 5.16 -28.21
N ALA A 478 11.45 4.45 -28.61
CA ALA A 478 12.68 5.02 -29.17
C ALA A 478 12.83 4.76 -30.67
N HIS A 479 11.72 4.49 -31.37
CA HIS A 479 11.70 4.22 -32.82
C HIS A 479 12.54 5.17 -33.69
N PRO A 480 12.69 6.50 -33.40
CA PRO A 480 13.43 7.38 -34.31
C PRO A 480 14.94 7.14 -34.28
N ARG A 481 15.46 6.47 -33.24
CA ARG A 481 16.90 6.27 -33.02
C ARG A 481 17.29 4.80 -32.82
N ILE A 482 16.31 3.89 -32.79
CA ILE A 482 16.55 2.47 -32.51
C ILE A 482 17.41 1.79 -33.57
N TRP A 483 17.41 2.30 -34.81
CA TRP A 483 18.21 1.76 -35.92
C TRP A 483 19.72 1.70 -35.64
N ARG A 484 20.23 2.58 -34.76
CA ARG A 484 21.63 2.60 -34.33
C ARG A 484 22.00 1.42 -33.43
N TRP A 485 21.01 0.86 -32.75
CA TRP A 485 21.13 -0.21 -31.76
C TRP A 485 20.60 -1.55 -32.28
N ARG A 486 20.25 -1.62 -33.57
CA ARG A 486 19.63 -2.82 -34.17
C ARG A 486 20.54 -4.05 -34.03
N GLY A 487 21.85 -3.86 -34.16
CA GLY A 487 22.84 -4.93 -34.06
C GLY A 487 22.85 -5.55 -32.67
N GLU A 488 22.98 -4.74 -31.62
CA GLU A 488 22.96 -5.22 -30.23
C GLU A 488 21.61 -5.84 -29.85
N ILE A 489 20.51 -5.24 -30.29
CA ILE A 489 19.16 -5.77 -30.03
C ILE A 489 18.98 -7.13 -30.72
N LEU A 490 19.35 -7.25 -32.00
CA LEU A 490 19.28 -8.52 -32.73
C LEU A 490 20.18 -9.56 -32.08
N ALA A 491 21.43 -9.21 -31.74
CA ALA A 491 22.36 -10.12 -31.08
C ALA A 491 21.81 -10.67 -29.75
N GLY A 492 21.18 -9.82 -28.93
CA GLY A 492 20.52 -10.25 -27.70
C GLY A 492 19.33 -11.19 -27.97
N LEU A 493 18.46 -10.85 -28.91
CA LEU A 493 17.27 -11.65 -29.25
C LEU A 493 17.64 -13.00 -29.89
N THR A 494 18.64 -13.03 -30.77
CA THR A 494 19.11 -14.28 -31.41
C THR A 494 19.81 -15.18 -30.39
N ALA A 495 20.67 -14.65 -29.53
CA ALA A 495 21.27 -15.43 -28.45
C ALA A 495 20.22 -16.05 -27.52
N CYS A 496 19.24 -15.24 -27.07
CA CYS A 496 18.13 -15.72 -26.25
C CYS A 496 17.36 -16.86 -26.94
N TRP A 497 17.06 -16.71 -28.23
CA TRP A 497 16.38 -17.73 -29.02
C TRP A 497 17.17 -19.04 -29.06
N LEU A 498 18.46 -18.99 -29.35
CA LEU A 498 19.31 -20.19 -29.42
C LEU A 498 19.37 -20.91 -28.06
N HIS A 499 19.46 -20.18 -26.95
CA HIS A 499 19.39 -20.77 -25.61
C HIS A 499 18.04 -21.45 -25.35
N VAL A 500 16.93 -20.80 -25.71
CA VAL A 500 15.58 -21.36 -25.55
C VAL A 500 15.36 -22.60 -26.44
N VAL A 501 15.87 -22.60 -27.68
CA VAL A 501 15.77 -23.74 -28.59
C VAL A 501 16.60 -24.92 -28.09
N GLY A 502 17.85 -24.67 -27.68
CA GLY A 502 18.78 -25.68 -27.17
C GLY A 502 18.38 -26.30 -25.82
N GLU A 503 17.55 -25.63 -25.03
CA GLU A 503 17.06 -26.15 -23.75
C GLU A 503 16.06 -27.31 -23.96
N SER A 504 16.45 -28.53 -23.59
CA SER A 504 15.63 -29.74 -23.78
C SER A 504 14.64 -30.02 -22.63
N LYS A 505 14.77 -29.32 -21.49
CA LYS A 505 14.08 -29.65 -20.22
C LYS A 505 12.91 -28.73 -19.85
N GLU A 506 12.63 -27.67 -20.62
CA GLU A 506 11.53 -26.75 -20.33
C GLU A 506 10.15 -27.31 -20.70
N LYS A 507 9.12 -26.94 -19.93
CA LYS A 507 7.71 -27.24 -20.28
C LYS A 507 7.40 -26.64 -21.66
N ILE A 508 6.88 -27.46 -22.57
CA ILE A 508 6.57 -27.11 -23.97
C ILE A 508 5.78 -25.80 -24.06
N ASP A 509 4.78 -25.60 -23.20
CA ASP A 509 3.95 -24.39 -23.21
C ASP A 509 4.75 -23.11 -22.92
N LYS A 510 5.68 -23.15 -21.94
CA LYS A 510 6.50 -22.00 -21.57
C LYS A 510 7.51 -21.64 -22.66
N LYS A 511 8.15 -22.67 -23.23
CA LYS A 511 9.06 -22.54 -24.36
C LYS A 511 8.36 -21.94 -25.57
N THR A 512 7.13 -22.39 -25.87
CA THR A 512 6.32 -21.86 -26.97
C THR A 512 5.92 -20.40 -26.76
N ALA A 513 5.51 -20.03 -25.54
CA ALA A 513 5.21 -18.65 -25.19
C ALA A 513 6.45 -17.74 -25.36
N MET A 514 7.62 -18.17 -24.86
CA MET A 514 8.87 -17.42 -25.00
C MET A 514 9.27 -17.21 -26.47
N LYS A 515 9.20 -18.27 -27.29
CA LYS A 515 9.47 -18.18 -28.74
C LYS A 515 8.58 -17.14 -29.41
N ARG A 516 7.28 -17.14 -29.08
CA ARG A 516 6.33 -16.17 -29.63
C ARG A 516 6.67 -14.73 -29.23
N GLU A 517 7.05 -14.50 -27.98
CA GLU A 517 7.44 -13.16 -27.50
C GLU A 517 8.70 -12.65 -28.19
N LEU A 518 9.68 -13.51 -28.43
CA LEU A 518 10.90 -13.17 -29.19
C LEU A 518 10.58 -12.84 -30.66
N GLN A 519 9.75 -13.65 -31.31
CA GLN A 519 9.30 -13.38 -32.68
C GLN A 519 8.54 -12.05 -32.78
N LEU A 520 7.68 -11.73 -31.80
CA LEU A 520 7.01 -10.43 -31.73
C LEU A 520 8.01 -9.27 -31.60
N ALA A 521 9.05 -9.42 -30.78
CA ALA A 521 10.07 -8.38 -30.63
C ALA A 521 10.87 -8.15 -31.92
N VAL A 522 11.24 -9.21 -32.63
CA VAL A 522 11.92 -9.11 -33.94
C VAL A 522 10.98 -8.54 -35.00
N GLY A 523 9.73 -9.00 -35.06
CA GLY A 523 8.72 -8.46 -35.99
C GLY A 523 8.50 -6.96 -35.79
N LEU A 524 8.43 -6.52 -34.54
CA LEU A 524 8.32 -5.11 -34.19
C LEU A 524 9.57 -4.31 -34.59
N LEU A 525 10.78 -4.83 -34.34
CA LEU A 525 12.01 -4.19 -34.77
C LEU A 525 12.06 -4.03 -36.30
N LYS A 526 11.74 -5.09 -37.05
CA LYS A 526 11.65 -5.07 -38.51
C LYS A 526 10.65 -4.02 -38.98
N HIS A 527 9.46 -4.00 -38.37
CA HIS A 527 8.42 -3.03 -38.71
C HIS A 527 8.92 -1.58 -38.54
N VAL A 528 9.56 -1.26 -37.42
CA VAL A 528 10.12 0.08 -37.18
C VAL A 528 11.23 0.44 -38.17
N LEU A 529 12.11 -0.49 -38.51
CA LEU A 529 13.20 -0.25 -39.47
C LEU A 529 12.69 -0.10 -40.91
N GLN A 530 11.61 -0.79 -41.28
CA GLN A 530 10.97 -0.65 -42.60
C GLN A 530 10.25 0.70 -42.79
N HIS A 531 9.89 1.36 -41.69
CA HIS A 531 9.19 2.65 -41.66
C HIS A 531 10.04 3.74 -40.97
N PRO A 532 11.13 4.22 -41.63
CA PRO A 532 11.95 5.31 -41.11
C PRO A 532 11.14 6.53 -40.67
N ALA A 533 11.56 7.16 -39.58
CA ALA A 533 10.90 8.35 -39.06
C ALA A 533 11.24 9.55 -39.93
N VAL A 534 10.22 10.29 -40.38
CA VAL A 534 10.42 11.55 -41.10
C VAL A 534 10.46 12.69 -40.09
N ILE A 535 11.64 13.28 -39.89
CA ILE A 535 11.84 14.45 -39.02
C ILE A 535 12.01 15.66 -39.94
N GLU A 536 11.15 16.66 -39.81
CA GLU A 536 11.21 17.90 -40.62
C GLU A 536 11.17 17.67 -42.15
N GLY A 537 10.50 16.61 -42.60
CA GLY A 537 10.28 16.33 -44.03
C GLY A 537 11.45 15.67 -44.76
N VAL A 538 12.59 15.42 -44.09
CA VAL A 538 13.75 14.75 -44.68
C VAL A 538 14.01 13.42 -43.94
N PRO A 539 14.02 12.27 -44.62
CA PRO A 539 14.43 11.00 -44.00
C PRO A 539 15.91 11.03 -43.60
N ASP A 540 16.25 10.53 -42.40
CA ASP A 540 17.66 10.36 -42.00
C ASP A 540 18.33 9.34 -42.93
N ALA A 541 19.37 9.76 -43.65
CA ALA A 541 20.08 8.92 -44.63
C ALA A 541 20.62 7.63 -44.01
N ASN A 542 21.02 7.66 -42.74
CA ASN A 542 21.51 6.47 -42.05
C ASN A 542 20.37 5.52 -41.68
N GLN A 543 19.17 6.05 -41.44
CA GLN A 543 17.99 5.23 -41.20
C GLN A 543 17.49 4.56 -42.50
N LEU A 544 17.65 5.25 -43.64
CA LEU A 544 17.41 4.64 -44.96
C LEU A 544 18.43 3.55 -45.26
N ALA A 545 19.72 3.78 -45.02
CA ALA A 545 20.76 2.75 -45.17
C ALA A 545 20.46 1.51 -44.29
N ALA A 546 20.10 1.73 -43.02
CA ALA A 546 19.71 0.63 -42.13
C ALA A 546 18.46 -0.15 -42.61
N LYS A 547 17.56 0.49 -43.35
CA LYS A 547 16.42 -0.17 -43.99
C LYS A 547 16.86 -1.02 -45.19
N GLU A 548 17.74 -0.49 -46.03
CA GLU A 548 18.27 -1.17 -47.21
C GLU A 548 19.13 -2.38 -46.85
N ASP A 549 19.95 -2.27 -45.80
CA ASP A 549 20.86 -3.33 -45.36
C ASP A 549 20.15 -4.45 -44.58
N MET A 550 18.95 -4.20 -44.03
CA MET A 550 18.28 -5.10 -43.10
C MET A 550 18.10 -6.52 -43.67
N ASP A 551 17.54 -6.66 -44.88
CA ASP A 551 17.26 -7.97 -45.45
C ASP A 551 18.55 -8.76 -45.68
N LYS A 552 19.64 -8.07 -46.05
CA LYS A 552 20.96 -8.68 -46.19
C LYS A 552 21.50 -9.14 -44.82
N GLU A 553 21.47 -8.28 -43.81
CA GLU A 553 21.92 -8.58 -42.44
C GLU A 553 21.17 -9.80 -41.86
N LEU A 554 19.84 -9.88 -42.04
CA LEU A 554 19.03 -11.00 -41.56
C LEU A 554 19.37 -12.32 -42.29
N ASN A 555 19.63 -12.27 -43.60
CA ASN A 555 20.03 -13.44 -44.37
C ASN A 555 21.43 -13.93 -43.98
N GLU A 556 22.37 -13.02 -43.70
CA GLU A 556 23.70 -13.37 -43.19
C GLU A 556 23.63 -14.09 -41.83
N LEU A 557 22.74 -13.65 -40.93
CA LEU A 557 22.52 -14.32 -39.65
C LEU A 557 21.95 -15.74 -39.82
N VAL A 558 20.95 -15.94 -40.71
CA VAL A 558 20.40 -17.28 -40.98
C VAL A 558 21.41 -18.19 -41.70
N ALA A 559 22.27 -17.61 -42.54
CA ALA A 559 23.36 -18.36 -43.17
C ALA A 559 24.40 -18.83 -42.14
N ALA A 560 24.63 -18.04 -41.09
CA ALA A 560 25.52 -18.42 -39.98
C ALA A 560 24.90 -19.50 -39.07
N ASP A 561 23.59 -19.43 -38.80
CA ASP A 561 22.85 -20.42 -38.02
C ASP A 561 21.41 -20.61 -38.51
N ALA A 562 21.10 -21.79 -39.03
CA ALA A 562 19.80 -22.12 -39.60
C ALA A 562 18.66 -22.12 -38.55
N GLU A 563 18.95 -22.31 -37.27
CA GLU A 563 17.95 -22.28 -36.19
C GLU A 563 17.32 -20.89 -36.02
N LEU A 564 17.98 -19.83 -36.51
CA LEU A 564 17.48 -18.46 -36.45
C LEU A 564 16.37 -18.17 -37.47
N LYS A 565 16.17 -19.04 -38.47
CA LYS A 565 15.16 -18.82 -39.52
C LYS A 565 13.76 -18.64 -38.94
N ASP A 566 13.40 -19.50 -37.98
CA ASP A 566 12.10 -19.49 -37.31
C ASP A 566 11.90 -18.27 -36.38
N LEU A 567 12.97 -17.56 -36.02
CA LEU A 567 12.90 -16.29 -35.29
C LEU A 567 12.77 -15.11 -36.27
N LEU A 568 13.69 -15.01 -37.23
CA LEU A 568 13.91 -13.80 -38.03
C LEU A 568 12.89 -13.63 -39.17
N PHE A 569 12.30 -14.74 -39.63
CA PHE A 569 11.33 -14.78 -40.72
C PHE A 569 9.95 -15.30 -40.30
N ALA A 570 9.66 -15.33 -38.99
CA ALA A 570 8.33 -15.66 -38.51
C ALA A 570 7.28 -14.65 -39.01
N ASP A 571 6.17 -15.14 -39.54
CA ASP A 571 5.02 -14.33 -39.92
C ASP A 571 4.16 -14.04 -38.68
N VAL A 572 4.62 -13.06 -37.90
CA VAL A 572 3.90 -12.59 -36.71
C VAL A 572 3.44 -11.17 -36.97
N LYS A 573 2.12 -10.95 -36.94
CA LYS A 573 1.56 -9.59 -36.99
C LYS A 573 1.95 -8.86 -35.69
N PRO A 574 2.75 -7.77 -35.77
CA PRO A 574 3.22 -7.04 -34.61
C PRO A 574 2.11 -6.30 -33.86
#